data_AF-A0A934WUR1-F1
#
_entry.id   AF-A0A934WUR1-F1
#
_cell.length_a   1.000
_cell.length_b   1.000
_cell.length_c   1.000
_cell.angle_alpha   90.00
_cell.angle_beta   90.00
_cell.angle_gamma   90.00
#
_symmetry.space_group_name_H-M   'P 1'
#
loop_
_entity.id
_entity.type
_entity.pdbx_description
1 polymer ?
#
loop_
_entity_poly.entity_id
_entity_poly.type
_entity_poly.pdbx_seq_one_letter_code
_entity_poly.pdbx_strand_id
1 'polypeptide(L)'
;MKKLIVVLSALLAASMFMFSAAVSAGSGSYIIGDADGSGDITIGDVTYIQKVLAELVTDTDGSITKRGNVDGDELSISDATAVQMYIAGFRNDDNIGGTAEEQVTTQAATQPTTRSYELPFIPVRR
;
A
#
# COMPACT_ATOMS: atom_id res chain seq x y z
N MET A 1 -56.47 11.40 11.85
CA MET A 1 -55.10 11.04 12.28
C MET A 1 -54.41 9.99 11.38
N LYS A 2 -54.82 9.80 10.12
CA LYS A 2 -54.19 8.83 9.18
C LYS A 2 -53.47 9.51 8.01
N LYS A 3 -53.79 10.78 7.72
CA LYS A 3 -53.13 11.60 6.69
C LYS A 3 -51.92 12.38 7.22
N LEU A 4 -51.73 12.45 8.55
CA LEU A 4 -50.60 13.14 9.19
C LEU A 4 -49.36 12.23 9.31
N ILE A 5 -49.55 10.91 9.41
CA ILE A 5 -48.47 9.92 9.49
C ILE A 5 -47.80 9.74 8.11
N VAL A 6 -48.57 9.83 7.02
CA VAL A 6 -48.05 9.67 5.65
C VAL A 6 -47.13 10.83 5.22
N VAL A 7 -47.35 12.03 5.75
CA VAL A 7 -46.51 13.20 5.44
C VAL A 7 -45.23 13.21 6.30
N LEU A 8 -45.27 12.65 7.52
CA LEU A 8 -44.08 12.54 8.37
C LEU A 8 -43.13 11.42 7.93
N SER A 9 -43.64 10.37 7.26
CA SER A 9 -42.81 9.34 6.62
C SER A 9 -42.21 9.77 5.28
N ALA A 10 -42.74 10.82 4.65
CA ALA A 10 -42.25 11.30 3.35
C ALA A 10 -41.06 12.28 3.46
N LEU A 11 -40.79 12.85 4.64
CA LEU A 11 -39.73 13.85 4.82
C LEU A 11 -38.35 13.26 5.21
N LEU A 12 -38.27 11.96 5.55
CA LEU A 12 -37.00 11.29 5.86
C LEU A 12 -36.38 10.56 4.64
N ALA A 13 -37.07 10.56 3.50
CA ALA A 13 -36.63 9.90 2.26
C ALA A 13 -35.87 10.84 1.30
N ALA A 14 -35.52 12.04 1.75
CA ALA A 14 -34.90 13.08 0.91
C ALA A 14 -33.62 13.66 1.55
N SER A 15 -32.70 12.81 1.99
CA SER A 15 -31.34 13.29 2.32
C SER A 15 -30.30 12.16 2.27
N MET A 16 -30.14 11.56 1.09
CA MET A 16 -28.91 10.83 0.79
C MET A 16 -28.66 10.82 -0.71
N PHE A 17 -28.65 12.02 -1.30
CA PHE A 17 -27.83 12.21 -2.50
C PHE A 17 -26.39 12.07 -2.03
N MET A 18 -25.87 10.85 -2.13
CA MET A 18 -24.44 10.61 -2.00
C MET A 18 -23.77 11.49 -3.04
N PHE A 19 -23.07 12.52 -2.58
CA PHE A 19 -22.06 13.17 -3.39
C PHE A 19 -20.93 12.15 -3.53
N SER A 20 -21.04 11.26 -4.52
CA SER A 20 -19.86 10.55 -5.00
C SER A 20 -18.98 11.62 -5.62
N ALA A 21 -18.08 12.18 -4.82
CA ALA A 21 -16.88 12.78 -5.36
C ALA A 21 -16.21 11.65 -6.15
N ALA A 22 -16.32 11.71 -7.48
CA ALA A 22 -15.38 11.01 -8.31
C ALA A 22 -14.01 11.60 -7.93
N VAL A 23 -13.30 10.91 -7.05
CA VAL A 23 -11.86 11.14 -6.89
C VAL A 23 -11.33 10.90 -8.29
N SER A 24 -10.97 12.00 -8.96
CA SER A 24 -10.19 11.92 -10.19
C SER A 24 -8.96 11.13 -9.81
N ALA A 25 -8.90 9.88 -10.24
CA ALA A 25 -7.71 9.06 -10.17
C ALA A 25 -6.64 9.83 -10.93
N GLY A 26 -5.81 10.58 -10.21
CA GLY A 26 -4.54 11.00 -10.76
C GLY A 26 -3.82 9.73 -11.14
N SER A 27 -3.48 9.57 -12.41
CA SER A 27 -2.51 8.57 -12.85
C SER A 27 -1.19 8.90 -12.15
N GLY A 28 -0.98 8.31 -10.97
CA GLY A 28 0.28 8.45 -10.25
C GLY A 28 1.38 7.79 -11.07
N SER A 29 2.54 8.43 -11.19
CA SER A 29 3.73 7.77 -11.71
C SER A 29 4.70 7.57 -10.56
N TYR A 30 5.41 6.45 -10.52
CA TYR A 30 6.40 6.18 -9.48
C TYR A 30 7.75 5.76 -10.08
N ILE A 31 8.82 5.92 -9.31
CA ILE A 31 10.16 5.51 -9.69
C ILE A 31 10.42 4.09 -9.15
N ILE A 32 10.84 3.19 -10.01
CA ILE A 32 11.20 1.82 -9.64
C ILE A 32 12.50 1.86 -8.83
N GLY A 33 12.49 1.30 -7.63
CA GLY A 33 13.60 1.30 -6.68
C GLY A 33 13.59 2.45 -5.66
N ASP A 34 12.70 3.43 -5.79
CA ASP A 34 12.48 4.54 -4.83
C ASP A 34 11.47 4.09 -3.76
N ALA A 35 11.84 3.11 -2.95
CA ALA A 35 10.96 2.51 -1.96
C ALA A 35 10.44 3.52 -0.92
N ASP A 36 11.24 4.52 -0.53
CA ASP A 36 10.80 5.52 0.44
C ASP A 36 9.99 6.68 -0.16
N GLY A 37 9.98 6.80 -1.50
CA GLY A 37 9.19 7.79 -2.23
C GLY A 37 9.78 9.19 -2.17
N SER A 38 11.08 9.31 -1.91
CA SER A 38 11.81 10.58 -1.83
C SER A 38 12.08 11.19 -3.21
N GLY A 39 12.03 10.38 -4.27
CA GLY A 39 12.37 10.76 -5.64
C GLY A 39 13.83 10.47 -6.03
N ASP A 40 14.66 10.02 -5.09
CA ASP A 40 16.06 9.66 -5.31
C ASP A 40 16.29 8.19 -4.93
N ILE A 41 17.05 7.44 -5.73
CA ILE A 41 17.37 6.04 -5.41
C ILE A 41 18.66 5.99 -4.61
N THR A 42 18.55 5.64 -3.33
CA THR A 42 19.63 5.67 -2.36
C THR A 42 19.64 4.42 -1.47
N ILE A 43 20.63 4.32 -0.58
CA ILE A 43 20.66 3.24 0.43
C ILE A 43 19.48 3.35 1.44
N GLY A 44 18.80 4.51 1.47
CA GLY A 44 17.56 4.69 2.21
C GLY A 44 16.48 3.73 1.75
N ASP A 45 16.31 3.56 0.43
CA ASP A 45 15.31 2.66 -0.17
C ASP A 45 15.55 1.20 0.18
N VAL A 46 16.81 0.78 0.10
CA VAL A 46 17.25 -0.56 0.53
C VAL A 46 16.87 -0.82 1.99
N THR A 47 17.08 0.18 2.86
CA THR A 47 16.74 0.09 4.27
C THR A 47 15.21 0.03 4.46
N TYR A 48 14.45 0.76 3.65
CA TYR A 48 12.99 0.73 3.68
C TYR A 48 12.43 -0.63 3.25
N ILE A 49 12.93 -1.21 2.16
CA ILE A 49 12.56 -2.57 1.72
C ILE A 49 12.80 -3.56 2.86
N GLN A 50 13.98 -3.54 3.48
CA GLN A 50 14.30 -4.43 4.59
C GLN A 50 13.40 -4.23 5.82
N LYS A 51 13.01 -2.97 6.12
CA LYS A 51 12.06 -2.68 7.22
C LYS A 51 10.66 -3.24 6.94
N VAL A 52 10.19 -3.17 5.70
CA VAL A 52 8.90 -3.76 5.30
C VAL A 52 8.95 -5.28 5.43
N LEU A 53 10.00 -5.93 4.91
CA LEU A 53 10.19 -7.38 5.01
C LEU A 53 10.34 -7.87 6.46
N ALA A 54 10.89 -7.03 7.34
CA ALA A 54 11.02 -7.30 8.77
C ALA A 54 9.77 -6.89 9.59
N GLU A 55 8.69 -6.45 8.93
CA GLU A 55 7.45 -5.99 9.55
C GLU A 55 7.64 -4.82 10.55
N LEU A 56 8.70 -4.03 10.38
CA LEU A 56 9.00 -2.87 11.21
C LEU A 56 8.28 -1.60 10.72
N VAL A 57 7.80 -1.61 9.48
CA VAL A 57 7.01 -0.55 8.86
C VAL A 57 5.82 -1.21 8.15
N THR A 58 4.62 -0.66 8.34
CA THR A 58 3.41 -1.13 7.66
C THR A 58 3.21 -0.38 6.35
N ASP A 59 3.20 -1.12 5.25
CA ASP A 59 2.90 -0.59 3.93
C ASP A 59 1.38 -0.54 3.68
N THR A 60 0.73 0.48 4.25
CA THR A 60 -0.73 0.53 4.33
C THR A 60 -1.41 0.69 2.97
N ASP A 61 -0.79 1.42 2.05
CA ASP A 61 -1.31 1.68 0.70
C ASP A 61 -0.63 0.82 -0.38
N GLY A 62 0.28 -0.09 0.01
CA GLY A 62 1.03 -0.93 -0.91
C GLY A 62 2.09 -0.18 -1.71
N SER A 63 2.30 1.12 -1.43
CA SER A 63 3.15 1.97 -2.27
C SER A 63 4.62 1.67 -2.08
N ILE A 64 5.05 1.29 -0.87
CA ILE A 64 6.46 0.93 -0.60
C ILE A 64 6.80 -0.37 -1.33
N THR A 65 5.93 -1.39 -1.21
CA THR A 65 6.08 -2.69 -1.86
C THR A 65 6.10 -2.52 -3.37
N LYS A 66 5.23 -1.66 -3.90
CA LYS A 66 5.14 -1.40 -5.34
C LYS A 66 6.37 -0.71 -5.91
N ARG A 67 6.91 0.31 -5.22
CA ARG A 67 8.12 1.01 -5.67
C ARG A 67 9.38 0.16 -5.46
N GLY A 68 9.41 -0.61 -4.37
CA GLY A 68 10.56 -1.43 -3.98
C GLY A 68 10.67 -2.77 -4.69
N ASN A 69 9.59 -3.28 -5.29
CA ASN A 69 9.59 -4.49 -6.11
C ASN A 69 10.12 -4.16 -7.51
N VAL A 70 11.37 -4.54 -7.77
CA VAL A 70 12.10 -4.13 -8.97
C VAL A 70 12.18 -5.23 -10.02
N ASP A 71 12.04 -6.50 -9.61
CA ASP A 71 12.08 -7.66 -10.50
C ASP A 71 10.68 -8.03 -11.05
N GLY A 72 9.61 -7.50 -10.44
CA GLY A 72 8.22 -7.70 -10.86
C GLY A 72 7.55 -8.93 -10.24
N ASP A 73 8.22 -9.63 -9.31
CA ASP A 73 7.68 -10.78 -8.58
C ASP A 73 7.08 -10.34 -7.23
N GLU A 74 7.34 -11.05 -6.12
CA GLU A 74 6.95 -10.65 -4.77
C GLU A 74 8.12 -9.92 -4.11
N LEU A 75 7.83 -8.81 -3.41
CA LEU A 75 8.86 -8.05 -2.69
C LEU A 75 9.65 -8.97 -1.76
N SER A 76 10.97 -9.00 -1.97
CA SER A 76 11.88 -9.91 -1.28
C SER A 76 13.23 -9.25 -1.01
N ILE A 77 14.13 -9.98 -0.34
CA ILE A 77 15.50 -9.49 -0.11
C ILE A 77 16.31 -9.36 -1.41
N SER A 78 15.88 -10.04 -2.47
CA SER A 78 16.48 -9.93 -3.80
C SER A 78 16.31 -8.52 -4.35
N ASP A 79 15.15 -7.90 -4.15
CA ASP A 79 14.90 -6.50 -4.56
C ASP A 79 15.85 -5.53 -3.86
N ALA A 80 16.03 -5.69 -2.55
CA ALA A 80 16.97 -4.88 -1.79
C ALA A 80 18.40 -5.05 -2.32
N THR A 81 18.77 -6.26 -2.73
CA THR A 81 20.08 -6.55 -3.33
C THR A 81 20.21 -5.92 -4.72
N ALA A 82 19.16 -5.98 -5.54
CA ALA A 82 19.12 -5.38 -6.87
C ALA A 82 19.26 -3.84 -6.80
N VAL A 83 18.59 -3.18 -5.85
CA VAL A 83 18.77 -1.74 -5.61
C VAL A 83 20.18 -1.43 -5.12
N GLN A 84 20.78 -2.23 -4.23
CA GLN A 84 22.19 -2.06 -3.83
C GLN A 84 23.15 -2.17 -5.02
N MET A 85 22.92 -3.14 -5.91
CA MET A 85 23.73 -3.35 -7.12
C MET A 85 23.64 -2.14 -8.06
N TYR A 86 22.43 -1.60 -8.24
CA TYR A 86 22.18 -0.37 -9.00
C TYR A 86 22.96 0.82 -8.42
N ILE A 87 22.87 1.05 -7.10
CA ILE A 87 23.59 2.14 -6.41
C ILE A 87 25.10 2.00 -6.58
N ALA A 88 25.62 0.76 -6.57
CA ALA A 88 27.04 0.48 -6.77
C ALA A 88 27.49 0.52 -8.24
N GLY A 89 26.58 0.80 -9.19
CA GLY A 89 26.88 0.93 -10.62
C GLY A 89 27.06 -0.42 -11.35
N PHE A 90 26.61 -1.53 -10.77
CA PHE A 90 26.55 -2.80 -11.48
C PHE A 90 25.40 -2.79 -12.47
N ARG A 91 25.58 -3.47 -13.60
CA ARG A 91 24.49 -3.73 -14.54
C ARG A 91 23.50 -4.71 -13.92
N ASN A 92 22.22 -4.33 -13.92
CA ASN A 92 21.08 -5.21 -13.71
C ASN A 92 20.12 -5.04 -14.88
N ASP A 93 19.29 -6.06 -15.13
CA ASP A 93 18.25 -6.03 -16.17
C ASP A 93 16.93 -5.45 -15.63
N ASP A 94 16.90 -5.17 -14.33
CA ASP A 94 15.79 -4.56 -13.61
C ASP A 94 15.69 -3.07 -14.00
N ASN A 95 14.50 -2.57 -14.31
CA ASN A 95 14.29 -1.20 -14.80
C ASN A 95 14.40 -0.13 -13.68
N ILE A 96 15.35 -0.29 -12.76
CA ILE A 96 15.57 0.59 -11.60
C ILE A 96 15.91 2.01 -12.10
N GLY A 97 15.25 3.02 -11.54
CA GLY A 97 15.29 4.41 -12.02
C GLY A 97 14.31 4.72 -13.15
N GLY A 98 13.66 3.70 -13.71
CA GLY A 98 12.55 3.87 -14.64
C GLY A 98 11.29 4.40 -13.96
N THR A 99 10.46 5.09 -14.71
CA THR A 99 9.14 5.55 -14.24
C THR A 99 8.06 4.57 -14.69
N ALA A 100 7.19 4.15 -13.76
CA ALA A 100 6.06 3.27 -14.03
C ALA A 100 4.73 3.96 -13.69
N GLU A 101 3.67 3.65 -14.44
CA GLU A 101 2.33 4.20 -14.24
C GLU A 101 1.52 3.39 -13.22
N GLU A 102 0.82 4.09 -12.34
CA GLU A 102 -0.09 3.53 -11.37
C GLU A 102 -1.42 3.13 -12.04
N GLN A 103 -1.62 1.82 -12.21
CA GLN A 103 -2.92 1.29 -12.54
C GLN A 103 -3.80 1.32 -11.27
N VAL A 104 -4.74 2.26 -11.20
CA VAL A 104 -5.68 2.37 -10.08
C VAL A 104 -6.74 1.27 -10.17
N THR A 105 -6.62 0.24 -9.33
CA THR A 105 -7.72 -0.70 -9.10
C THR A 105 -8.52 -0.28 -7.88
N THR A 106 -9.78 0.06 -8.07
CA THR A 106 -10.72 0.37 -6.99
C THR A 106 -10.98 -0.88 -6.15
N GLN A 107 -10.25 -1.08 -5.04
CA GLN A 107 -10.58 -2.11 -4.06
C GLN A 107 -11.64 -1.58 -3.07
N ALA A 108 -12.74 -2.31 -2.94
CA ALA A 108 -13.74 -2.04 -1.92
C ALA A 108 -13.13 -2.25 -0.53
N ALA A 109 -13.28 -1.28 0.36
CA ALA A 109 -12.74 -1.31 1.71
C ALA A 109 -13.19 -2.59 2.46
N THR A 110 -12.24 -3.47 2.79
CA THR A 110 -12.46 -4.56 3.74
C THR A 110 -12.29 -4.05 5.16
N GLN A 111 -13.23 -4.45 6.01
CA GLN A 111 -13.29 -4.10 7.43
C GLN A 111 -12.02 -4.59 8.17
N PRO A 112 -11.43 -3.81 9.08
CA PRO A 112 -10.24 -4.23 9.80
C PRO A 112 -10.56 -5.46 10.65
N THR A 113 -9.86 -6.56 10.40
CA THR A 113 -9.99 -7.79 11.18
C THR A 113 -8.88 -7.78 12.23
N THR A 114 -9.23 -7.55 13.49
CA THR A 114 -8.28 -7.66 14.61
C THR A 114 -7.93 -9.13 14.80
N ARG A 115 -6.73 -9.55 14.42
CA ARG A 115 -6.22 -10.88 14.75
C ARG A 115 -5.54 -10.84 16.11
N SER A 116 -6.18 -11.42 17.12
CA SER A 116 -5.55 -11.61 18.44
C SER A 116 -4.49 -12.70 18.33
N TYR A 117 -3.23 -12.39 18.68
CA TYR A 117 -2.15 -13.36 18.75
C TYR A 117 -2.06 -13.90 20.18
N GLU A 118 -2.31 -15.20 20.36
CA GLU A 118 -2.02 -15.91 21.61
C GLU A 118 -0.60 -16.48 21.49
N LEU A 119 0.32 -16.02 22.34
CA LEU A 119 1.71 -16.51 22.31
C LEU A 119 1.74 -17.99 22.73
N PRO A 120 2.51 -18.85 22.02
CA PRO A 120 2.67 -20.23 22.44
C PRO A 120 3.36 -20.28 23.82
N PHE A 121 2.82 -21.09 24.72
CA PHE A 121 3.44 -21.36 26.00
C PHE A 121 4.79 -22.07 25.80
N ILE A 122 5.89 -21.41 26.15
CA ILE A 122 7.23 -22.00 26.15
C ILE A 122 7.52 -22.48 27.59
N PRO A 123 7.50 -23.80 27.87
CA PRO A 123 7.86 -24.29 29.20
C PRO A 123 9.35 -24.02 29.47
N VAL A 124 9.64 -23.30 30.55
CA VAL A 124 11.00 -23.15 31.06
C VAL A 124 11.41 -24.48 31.70
N ARG A 125 12.37 -25.19 31.12
CA ARG A 125 13.01 -26.31 31.80
C ARG A 125 13.89 -25.75 32.92
N ARG A 126 13.54 -26.08 34.17
CA ARG A 126 14.43 -25.89 35.33
C ARG A 126 15.45 -27.01 35.40
#